data_AF-A0A2H0P2J5-F1
#
_entry.id   AF-A0A2H0P2J5-F1
#
_cell.length_a   1.000
_cell.length_b   1.000
_cell.length_c   1.000
_cell.angle_alpha   90.00
_cell.angle_beta   90.00
_cell.angle_gamma   90.00
#
_symmetry.space_group_name_H-M   'P 1'
#
loop_
_entity.id
_entity.type
_entity.pdbx_description
1 polymer ?
#
loop_
_entity_poly.entity_id
_entity_poly.type
_entity_poly.pdbx_seq_one_letter_code
_entity_poly.pdbx_strand_id
1 'polypeptide(L)'
;MRKDMNKRYGRAGIPISAALALFFGVSSSWATPSPQMIGYQGRLYDAADQPLNGDYDMTFKLFQDPSAGSEQWSETQSAVPVNNGAFSVQLGVVTPLTAGLFNNASAYLQVQVGLDAPMTPRQRLVMSPYAFRALLADDLTPGNTSYVQVSSALQSGAVFHVSSATVEGPFLATGASSFTATGSATYSLTTSSGLRVLAGTVRVEGAGGVVAVNGVSAATVTAVSGLFLPQGAASSVEGSARWDAGANLLYIGTGTANKTM
;
A
#
# COMPACT_ATOMS: atom_id res chain seq x y z
N MET A 1 15.00 -62.99 52.98
CA MET A 1 14.24 -61.73 53.11
C MET A 1 15.23 -60.64 53.51
N ARG A 2 15.19 -59.51 52.81
CA ARG A 2 16.06 -58.30 52.95
C ARG A 2 17.47 -58.44 52.35
N LYS A 3 18.12 -57.41 51.84
CA LYS A 3 17.77 -56.07 51.29
C LYS A 3 19.15 -55.43 51.02
N ASP A 4 19.33 -54.89 49.82
CA ASP A 4 20.36 -53.95 49.35
C ASP A 4 21.84 -54.41 49.26
N MET A 5 22.50 -54.18 48.11
CA MET A 5 23.32 -52.97 47.91
C MET A 5 24.04 -52.96 46.54
N ASN A 6 23.55 -52.09 45.64
CA ASN A 6 24.25 -51.18 44.71
C ASN A 6 25.70 -51.48 44.25
N LYS A 7 25.93 -51.48 42.92
CA LYS A 7 26.61 -50.37 42.21
C LYS A 7 26.72 -50.57 40.67
N ARG A 8 26.23 -49.53 39.97
CA ARG A 8 26.82 -48.79 38.82
C ARG A 8 26.98 -49.50 37.48
N TYR A 9 26.22 -49.06 36.48
CA TYR A 9 26.63 -48.60 35.12
C TYR A 9 25.42 -47.78 34.61
N GLY A 10 25.46 -46.50 34.24
CA GLY A 10 26.30 -45.76 33.31
C GLY A 10 25.36 -44.69 32.74
N ARG A 11 25.67 -43.39 32.90
CA ARG A 11 24.84 -42.30 32.36
C ARG A 11 25.28 -42.03 30.93
N ALA A 12 24.41 -42.28 29.95
CA ALA A 12 24.61 -41.85 28.57
C ALA A 12 23.28 -41.45 27.92
N GLY A 13 23.22 -40.20 27.43
CA GLY A 13 22.22 -39.63 26.52
C GLY A 13 20.86 -39.31 27.16
N ILE A 14 20.11 -38.25 26.85
CA ILE A 14 20.12 -37.28 25.75
C ILE A 14 19.33 -36.06 26.29
N PRO A 15 19.78 -34.78 26.20
CA PRO A 15 18.86 -33.66 26.40
C PRO A 15 18.00 -33.47 25.14
N ILE A 16 16.72 -33.80 25.25
CA ILE A 16 15.68 -33.44 24.28
C ILE A 16 15.44 -31.93 24.41
N SER A 17 16.16 -31.13 23.63
CA SER A 17 15.82 -29.73 23.42
C SER A 17 14.65 -29.65 22.46
N ALA A 18 13.43 -29.55 22.99
CA ALA A 18 12.24 -29.26 22.22
C ALA A 18 12.26 -27.78 21.79
N ALA A 19 12.60 -27.51 20.52
CA ALA A 19 12.44 -26.21 19.91
C ALA A 19 10.97 -26.00 19.53
N LEU A 20 10.23 -25.22 20.33
CA LEU A 20 8.88 -24.76 20.02
C LEU A 20 8.96 -23.63 18.99
N ALA A 21 8.87 -23.98 17.70
CA ALA A 21 8.75 -23.01 16.61
C ALA A 21 7.31 -22.46 16.58
N LEU A 22 7.11 -21.25 17.10
CA LEU A 22 5.88 -20.48 16.93
C LEU A 22 5.75 -20.05 15.46
N PHE A 23 4.94 -20.78 14.70
CA PHE A 23 4.46 -20.37 13.39
C PHE A 23 3.54 -19.16 13.56
N PHE A 24 4.07 -17.95 13.36
CA PHE A 24 3.24 -16.76 13.12
C PHE A 24 2.67 -16.88 11.70
N GLY A 25 1.53 -17.58 11.58
CA GLY A 25 0.73 -17.57 10.37
C GLY A 25 0.19 -16.16 10.16
N VAL A 26 0.74 -15.44 9.18
CA VAL A 26 0.13 -14.22 8.66
C VAL A 26 -1.25 -14.60 8.13
N SER A 27 -2.29 -14.24 8.89
CA SER A 27 -3.66 -14.39 8.43
C SER A 27 -3.83 -13.33 7.35
N SER A 28 -3.71 -13.73 6.08
CA SER A 28 -4.18 -12.91 4.98
C SER A 28 -5.69 -12.80 5.16
N SER A 29 -6.14 -11.70 5.75
CA SER A 29 -7.54 -11.30 5.71
C SER A 29 -7.88 -11.08 4.24
N TRP A 30 -8.38 -12.10 3.56
CA TRP A 30 -9.11 -11.90 2.34
C TRP A 30 -10.32 -11.07 2.72
N ALA A 31 -10.30 -9.80 2.34
CA ALA A 31 -11.50 -8.97 2.39
C ALA A 31 -12.54 -9.71 1.54
N THR A 32 -13.52 -10.32 2.21
CA THR A 32 -14.65 -10.90 1.51
C THR A 32 -15.34 -9.72 0.81
N PRO A 33 -15.51 -9.76 -0.53
CA PRO A 33 -16.14 -8.66 -1.22
C PRO A 33 -17.48 -8.37 -0.56
N SER A 34 -17.74 -7.10 -0.26
CA SER A 34 -19.03 -6.67 0.28
C SER A 34 -20.13 -7.20 -0.65
N PRO A 35 -21.19 -7.84 -0.14
CA PRO A 35 -22.24 -8.39 -0.99
C PRO A 35 -22.77 -7.30 -1.94
N GLN A 36 -22.60 -7.50 -3.24
CA GLN A 36 -23.05 -6.55 -4.26
C GLN A 36 -24.53 -6.82 -4.55
N MET A 37 -25.37 -6.47 -3.58
CA MET A 37 -26.81 -6.70 -3.63
C MET A 37 -27.58 -5.39 -3.50
N ILE A 38 -28.71 -5.29 -4.20
CA ILE A 38 -29.61 -4.14 -4.14
C ILE A 38 -30.97 -4.60 -3.63
N GLY A 39 -31.46 -4.01 -2.55
CA GLY A 39 -32.84 -4.22 -2.10
C GLY A 39 -33.83 -3.58 -3.08
N TYR A 40 -34.82 -4.34 -3.52
CA TYR A 40 -35.89 -3.87 -4.40
C TYR A 40 -37.26 -4.27 -3.85
N GLN A 41 -38.19 -3.33 -3.84
CA GLN A 41 -39.55 -3.53 -3.35
C GLN A 41 -40.54 -3.01 -4.37
N GLY A 42 -41.67 -3.70 -4.47
CA GLY A 42 -42.72 -3.34 -5.41
C GLY A 42 -44.09 -3.79 -4.93
N ARG A 43 -45.11 -3.36 -5.68
CA ARG A 43 -46.48 -3.82 -5.50
C ARG A 43 -46.99 -4.43 -6.80
N LEU A 44 -47.69 -5.56 -6.67
CA LEU A 44 -48.26 -6.32 -7.75
C LEU A 44 -49.78 -6.34 -7.58
N TYR A 45 -50.47 -5.86 -8.60
CA TYR A 45 -51.91 -5.75 -8.70
C TYR A 45 -52.38 -6.40 -9.98
N ASP A 46 -53.59 -6.93 -9.98
CA ASP A 46 -54.24 -7.40 -11.20
C ASP A 46 -54.85 -6.23 -12.02
N ALA A 47 -55.45 -6.56 -13.16
CA ALA A 47 -56.09 -5.58 -14.04
C ALA A 47 -57.34 -4.91 -13.43
N ALA A 48 -57.84 -5.40 -12.29
CA ALA A 48 -58.96 -4.85 -11.54
C ALA A 48 -58.50 -4.09 -10.28
N ASP A 49 -57.20 -3.72 -10.22
CA ASP A 49 -56.55 -3.04 -9.10
C ASP A 49 -56.67 -3.82 -7.76
N GLN A 50 -56.83 -5.14 -7.81
CA GLN A 50 -56.81 -5.97 -6.60
C GLN A 50 -55.39 -6.45 -6.28
N PRO A 51 -54.95 -6.34 -5.01
CA PRO A 51 -53.63 -6.78 -4.62
C PRO A 51 -53.50 -8.29 -4.75
N LEU A 52 -52.47 -8.73 -5.47
CA LEU A 52 -52.20 -10.15 -5.67
C LEU A 52 -51.54 -10.77 -4.43
N ASN A 53 -51.71 -12.08 -4.27
CA ASN A 53 -51.16 -12.86 -3.15
C ASN A 53 -50.67 -14.22 -3.68
N GLY A 54 -49.54 -14.69 -3.15
CA GLY A 54 -48.95 -15.98 -3.52
C GLY A 54 -47.49 -15.84 -3.94
N ASP A 55 -46.93 -16.95 -4.43
CA ASP A 55 -45.55 -17.00 -4.89
C ASP A 55 -45.50 -16.85 -6.41
N TYR A 56 -44.65 -15.95 -6.90
CA TYR A 56 -44.53 -15.66 -8.32
C TYR A 56 -43.07 -15.77 -8.77
N ASP A 57 -42.84 -16.34 -9.94
CA ASP A 57 -41.54 -16.24 -10.60
C ASP A 57 -41.39 -14.83 -11.17
N MET A 58 -40.31 -14.14 -10.82
CA MET A 58 -40.07 -12.77 -11.28
C MET A 58 -38.72 -12.68 -11.98
N THR A 59 -38.69 -12.07 -13.15
CA THR A 59 -37.47 -11.78 -13.90
C THR A 59 -37.19 -10.28 -13.87
N PHE A 60 -35.99 -9.93 -13.45
CA PHE A 60 -35.46 -8.57 -13.32
C PHE A 60 -34.39 -8.34 -14.37
N LYS A 61 -34.47 -7.24 -15.10
CA LYS A 61 -33.52 -6.91 -16.17
C LYS A 61 -33.05 -5.47 -16.07
N LEU A 62 -31.77 -5.23 -16.32
CA LEU A 62 -31.19 -3.89 -16.36
C LEU A 62 -30.91 -3.43 -17.79
N PHE A 63 -31.24 -2.18 -18.05
CA PHE A 63 -31.04 -1.50 -19.33
C PHE A 63 -30.45 -0.10 -19.12
N GLN A 64 -29.89 0.48 -20.18
CA GLN A 64 -29.34 1.84 -20.20
C GLN A 64 -30.33 2.89 -20.70
N ASP A 65 -31.46 2.46 -21.27
CA ASP A 65 -32.50 3.32 -21.85
C ASP A 65 -33.88 2.94 -21.28
N PRO A 66 -34.81 3.91 -21.10
CA PRO A 66 -36.15 3.64 -20.56
C PRO A 66 -37.02 2.72 -21.43
N SER A 67 -36.74 2.59 -22.74
CA SER A 67 -37.59 1.85 -23.69
C SER A 67 -36.83 1.05 -24.77
N ALA A 68 -35.58 1.41 -25.06
CA ALA A 68 -34.74 0.78 -26.07
C ALA A 68 -33.47 0.14 -25.44
N GLY A 69 -32.45 -0.14 -26.25
CA GLY A 69 -31.16 -0.63 -25.79
C GLY A 69 -31.11 -2.14 -25.49
N SER A 70 -29.88 -2.66 -25.38
CA SER A 70 -29.62 -4.05 -25.03
C SER A 70 -29.70 -4.29 -23.52
N GLU A 71 -30.10 -5.50 -23.17
CA GLU A 71 -30.04 -6.01 -21.79
C GLU A 71 -28.58 -6.03 -21.32
N GLN A 72 -28.32 -5.43 -20.16
CA GLN A 72 -26.99 -5.40 -19.53
C GLN A 72 -26.83 -6.50 -18.48
N TRP A 73 -27.94 -6.91 -17.88
CA TRP A 73 -28.00 -7.90 -16.81
C TRP A 73 -29.42 -8.44 -16.69
N SER A 74 -29.55 -9.71 -16.29
CA SER A 74 -30.82 -10.38 -16.04
C SER A 74 -30.70 -11.37 -14.88
N GLU A 75 -31.74 -11.43 -14.07
CA GLU A 75 -31.89 -12.34 -12.96
C GLU A 75 -33.34 -12.82 -12.87
N THR A 76 -33.54 -14.13 -12.83
CA THR A 76 -34.84 -14.72 -12.52
C THR A 76 -34.81 -15.27 -11.10
N GLN A 77 -35.74 -14.82 -10.28
CA GLN A 77 -35.98 -15.33 -8.93
C GLN A 77 -37.29 -16.09 -8.93
N SER A 78 -37.25 -17.35 -8.53
CA SER A 78 -38.43 -18.20 -8.44
C SER A 78 -39.12 -18.08 -7.08
N ALA A 79 -40.44 -18.28 -7.09
CA ALA A 79 -41.26 -18.29 -5.88
C ALA A 79 -41.06 -17.05 -4.97
N VAL A 80 -41.08 -15.84 -5.56
CA VAL A 80 -41.05 -14.59 -4.80
C VAL A 80 -42.39 -14.41 -4.07
N PRO A 81 -42.39 -14.34 -2.73
CA PRO A 81 -43.63 -14.20 -1.97
C PRO A 81 -44.20 -12.80 -2.12
N VAL A 82 -45.47 -12.74 -2.53
CA VAL A 82 -46.27 -11.52 -2.62
C VAL A 82 -47.38 -11.62 -1.57
N ASN A 83 -47.44 -10.65 -0.67
CA ASN A 83 -48.46 -10.57 0.36
C ASN A 83 -49.13 -9.20 0.32
N ASN A 84 -50.44 -9.18 0.15
CA ASN A 84 -51.27 -8.00 -0.03
C ASN A 84 -50.70 -7.07 -1.13
N GLY A 85 -50.29 -7.70 -2.23
CA GLY A 85 -49.65 -7.07 -3.37
C GLY A 85 -48.19 -6.68 -3.14
N ALA A 86 -47.66 -6.65 -1.91
CA ALA A 86 -46.28 -6.21 -1.67
C ALA A 86 -45.28 -7.36 -1.79
N PHE A 87 -44.11 -7.08 -2.37
CA PHE A 87 -42.95 -7.97 -2.37
C PHE A 87 -41.64 -7.20 -2.07
N SER A 88 -40.64 -7.92 -1.59
CA SER A 88 -39.30 -7.42 -1.32
C SER A 88 -38.28 -8.47 -1.72
N VAL A 89 -37.33 -8.10 -2.56
CA VAL A 89 -36.27 -8.97 -3.07
C VAL A 89 -34.89 -8.32 -2.93
N GLN A 90 -33.84 -9.13 -3.03
CA GLN A 90 -32.47 -8.66 -3.16
C GLN A 90 -31.97 -9.03 -4.54
N LEU A 91 -31.73 -8.04 -5.39
CA LEU A 91 -31.11 -8.22 -6.70
C LEU A 91 -29.63 -8.52 -6.51
N GLY A 92 -29.08 -9.41 -7.32
CA GLY A 92 -27.69 -9.87 -7.22
C GLY A 92 -27.52 -11.19 -6.47
N VAL A 93 -28.59 -11.81 -5.97
CA VAL A 93 -28.51 -13.04 -5.16
C VAL A 93 -28.36 -14.30 -6.02
N VAL A 94 -29.06 -14.37 -7.15
CA VAL A 94 -28.94 -15.47 -8.12
C VAL A 94 -27.88 -15.15 -9.18
N THR A 95 -27.96 -13.97 -9.80
CA THR A 95 -26.98 -13.49 -10.79
C THR A 95 -26.22 -12.29 -10.21
N PRO A 96 -24.94 -12.40 -9.83
CA PRO A 96 -24.20 -11.32 -9.18
C PRO A 96 -24.23 -10.00 -9.97
N LEU A 97 -24.45 -8.90 -9.26
CA LEU A 97 -24.28 -7.55 -9.81
C LEU A 97 -22.79 -7.19 -9.81
N THR A 98 -22.35 -6.42 -10.79
CA THR A 98 -21.00 -5.85 -10.84
C THR A 98 -21.07 -4.33 -10.82
N ALA A 99 -20.06 -3.67 -10.25
CA ALA A 99 -20.03 -2.20 -10.20
C ALA A 99 -20.11 -1.56 -11.59
N GLY A 100 -19.54 -2.22 -12.61
CA GLY A 100 -19.55 -1.76 -13.99
C GLY A 100 -20.92 -1.54 -14.61
N LEU A 101 -21.97 -2.21 -14.09
CA LEU A 101 -23.36 -2.02 -14.56
C LEU A 101 -23.87 -0.59 -14.33
N PHE A 102 -23.28 0.13 -13.37
CA PHE A 102 -23.72 1.46 -12.94
C PHE A 102 -22.73 2.57 -13.31
N ASN A 103 -21.74 2.29 -14.17
CA ASN A 103 -20.75 3.28 -14.63
C ASN A 103 -21.31 4.30 -15.63
N ASN A 104 -22.50 4.04 -16.18
CA ASN A 104 -23.16 4.91 -17.16
C ASN A 104 -24.12 5.89 -16.48
N ALA A 105 -24.52 6.94 -17.21
CA ALA A 105 -25.35 8.02 -16.68
C ALA A 105 -26.77 7.59 -16.23
N SER A 106 -27.25 6.38 -16.57
CA SER A 106 -28.58 5.91 -16.18
C SER A 106 -28.67 4.39 -16.16
N ALA A 107 -29.41 3.84 -15.21
CA ALA A 107 -29.78 2.42 -15.19
C ALA A 107 -31.31 2.32 -15.01
N TYR A 108 -31.94 1.44 -15.77
CA TYR A 108 -33.39 1.21 -15.75
C TYR A 108 -33.67 -0.27 -15.47
N LEU A 109 -34.55 -0.52 -14.50
CA LEU A 109 -35.01 -1.84 -14.11
C LEU A 109 -36.33 -2.15 -14.80
N GLN A 110 -36.38 -3.31 -15.47
CA GLN A 110 -37.60 -3.91 -15.97
C GLN A 110 -37.94 -5.12 -15.10
N VAL A 111 -39.23 -5.28 -14.81
CA VAL A 111 -39.77 -6.41 -14.06
C VAL A 111 -40.73 -7.18 -14.97
N GLN A 112 -40.64 -8.49 -14.96
CA GLN A 112 -41.57 -9.40 -15.62
C GLN A 112 -42.03 -10.44 -14.60
N VAL A 113 -43.33 -10.71 -14.55
CA VAL A 113 -43.92 -11.69 -13.63
C VAL A 113 -44.41 -12.90 -14.44
N GLY A 114 -43.91 -14.09 -14.13
CA GLY A 114 -44.23 -15.31 -14.84
C GLY A 114 -44.02 -15.18 -16.36
N LEU A 115 -45.06 -15.53 -17.10
CA LEU A 115 -45.09 -15.49 -18.57
C LEU A 115 -45.75 -14.21 -19.12
N ASP A 116 -46.15 -13.29 -18.26
CA ASP A 116 -46.79 -12.05 -18.68
C ASP A 116 -45.80 -11.16 -19.45
N ALA A 117 -46.34 -10.21 -20.20
CA ALA A 117 -45.53 -9.21 -20.87
C ALA A 117 -44.73 -8.39 -19.82
N PRO A 118 -43.46 -8.03 -20.10
CA PRO A 118 -42.67 -7.21 -19.19
C PRO A 118 -43.37 -5.89 -18.87
N MET A 119 -43.33 -5.49 -17.60
CA MET A 119 -43.96 -4.27 -17.14
C MET A 119 -43.31 -3.04 -17.77
N THR A 120 -44.13 -2.06 -18.12
CA THR A 120 -43.70 -0.75 -18.67
C THR A 120 -44.40 0.39 -17.94
N PRO A 121 -43.76 1.57 -17.80
CA PRO A 121 -42.39 1.89 -18.21
C PRO A 121 -41.33 1.25 -17.31
N ARG A 122 -40.08 1.14 -17.78
CA ARG A 122 -38.96 0.69 -16.93
C ARG A 122 -38.69 1.70 -15.82
N GLN A 123 -38.39 1.23 -14.63
CA GLN A 123 -38.13 2.07 -13.47
C GLN A 123 -36.67 2.54 -13.47
N ARG A 124 -36.44 3.86 -13.49
CA ARG A 124 -35.09 4.42 -13.35
C ARG A 124 -34.56 4.18 -11.94
N LEU A 125 -33.35 3.61 -11.85
CA LEU A 125 -32.61 3.50 -10.61
C LEU A 125 -31.88 4.82 -10.33
N VAL A 126 -32.01 5.30 -9.09
CA VAL A 126 -31.44 6.57 -8.65
C VAL A 126 -30.60 6.36 -7.40
N MET A 127 -29.61 7.23 -7.20
CA MET A 127 -28.75 7.18 -6.03
C MET A 127 -29.50 7.65 -4.77
N SER A 128 -29.19 7.03 -3.63
CA SER A 128 -29.58 7.57 -2.32
C SER A 128 -28.84 8.89 -2.03
N PRO A 129 -29.44 9.86 -1.31
CA PRO A 129 -28.79 11.13 -0.98
C PRO A 129 -27.39 10.99 -0.35
N TYR A 130 -27.21 10.01 0.53
CA TYR A 130 -25.90 9.76 1.14
C TYR A 130 -24.92 9.05 0.19
N ALA A 131 -25.41 8.35 -0.83
CA ALA A 131 -24.57 7.71 -1.84
C ALA A 131 -23.87 8.73 -2.76
N PHE A 132 -24.35 9.97 -2.87
CA PHE A 132 -23.62 11.03 -3.61
C PHE A 132 -22.20 11.26 -3.07
N ARG A 133 -21.96 11.00 -1.78
CA ARG A 133 -20.60 11.07 -1.20
C ARG A 133 -19.64 10.04 -1.81
N ALA A 134 -20.14 8.93 -2.35
CA ALA A 134 -19.31 7.93 -3.02
C ALA A 134 -18.72 8.43 -4.34
N LEU A 135 -19.35 9.42 -5.00
CA LEU A 135 -18.82 10.03 -6.23
C LEU A 135 -17.46 10.72 -6.00
N LEU A 136 -17.17 11.15 -4.77
CA LEU A 136 -15.85 11.70 -4.41
C LEU A 136 -14.73 10.65 -4.53
N ALA A 137 -15.07 9.36 -4.48
CA ALA A 137 -14.11 8.27 -4.68
C ALA A 137 -13.85 7.98 -6.18
N ASP A 138 -14.74 8.40 -7.07
CA ASP A 138 -14.54 8.30 -8.54
C ASP A 138 -13.82 9.54 -9.09
N ASP A 139 -13.98 10.70 -8.46
CA ASP A 139 -13.26 11.94 -8.80
C ASP A 139 -11.90 12.03 -8.07
N LEU A 140 -11.07 11.00 -8.27
CA LEU A 140 -9.66 11.03 -7.90
C LEU A 140 -8.87 11.69 -9.03
N THR A 141 -9.14 12.98 -9.28
CA THR A 141 -8.41 13.74 -10.30
C THR A 141 -6.89 13.64 -10.00
N PRO A 142 -6.04 13.30 -10.99
CA PRO A 142 -4.59 13.20 -10.78
C PRO A 142 -4.05 14.49 -10.14
N GLY A 143 -3.48 14.39 -8.94
CA GLY A 143 -2.92 15.53 -8.19
C GLY A 143 -3.67 15.94 -6.92
N ASN A 144 -4.94 15.53 -6.73
CA ASN A 144 -5.70 15.83 -5.51
C ASN A 144 -5.74 14.70 -4.48
N THR A 145 -5.29 13.49 -4.86
CA THR A 145 -5.23 12.36 -3.94
C THR A 145 -3.89 11.67 -4.00
N SER A 146 -3.24 11.64 -2.84
CA SER A 146 -2.15 10.73 -2.55
C SER A 146 -2.76 9.44 -2.00
N TYR A 147 -3.02 8.44 -2.83
CA TYR A 147 -3.38 7.10 -2.36
C TYR A 147 -2.15 6.21 -2.35
N VAL A 148 -1.88 5.57 -1.21
CA VAL A 148 -0.86 4.53 -1.09
C VAL A 148 -1.56 3.20 -1.29
N GLN A 149 -1.19 2.46 -2.34
CA GLN A 149 -1.71 1.10 -2.54
C GLN A 149 -1.34 0.22 -1.35
N VAL A 150 -2.34 -0.46 -0.77
CA VAL A 150 -2.15 -1.49 0.26
C VAL A 150 -1.92 -2.84 -0.41
N SER A 151 -1.02 -2.88 -1.40
CA SER A 151 -0.66 -4.10 -2.12
C SER A 151 0.83 -4.13 -2.40
N SER A 152 1.40 -5.31 -2.65
CA SER A 152 2.80 -5.46 -3.06
C SER A 152 3.03 -5.22 -4.56
N ALA A 153 1.97 -4.90 -5.33
CA ALA A 153 2.11 -4.59 -6.74
C ALA A 153 2.76 -3.21 -6.93
N LEU A 154 3.68 -3.10 -7.89
CA LEU A 154 4.29 -1.82 -8.24
C LEU A 154 3.25 -0.91 -8.92
N GLN A 155 3.03 0.28 -8.35
CA GLN A 155 2.18 1.30 -8.95
C GLN A 155 2.97 2.13 -9.95
N SER A 156 2.51 2.19 -11.20
CA SER A 156 3.09 3.09 -12.20
C SER A 156 2.52 4.50 -12.05
N GLY A 157 3.40 5.52 -12.04
CA GLY A 157 3.01 6.93 -12.16
C GLY A 157 2.39 7.59 -10.92
N ALA A 158 2.47 6.96 -9.73
CA ALA A 158 1.99 7.59 -8.51
C ALA A 158 2.86 8.80 -8.11
N VAL A 159 2.22 9.92 -7.76
CA VAL A 159 2.89 11.11 -7.24
C VAL A 159 2.34 11.42 -5.85
N PHE A 160 3.23 11.54 -4.86
CA PHE A 160 2.88 11.85 -3.47
C PHE A 160 3.16 13.33 -3.18
N HIS A 161 2.12 14.16 -3.16
CA HIS A 161 2.21 15.58 -2.82
C HIS A 161 1.87 15.80 -1.35
N VAL A 162 2.88 16.08 -0.52
CA VAL A 162 2.70 16.37 0.90
C VAL A 162 3.52 17.58 1.34
N SER A 163 2.96 18.37 2.25
CA SER A 163 3.69 19.46 2.91
C SER A 163 4.65 18.94 3.99
N SER A 164 4.31 17.82 4.62
CA SER A 164 5.16 17.09 5.56
C SER A 164 4.71 15.63 5.66
N ALA A 165 5.64 14.72 5.95
CA ALA A 165 5.34 13.31 6.18
C ALA A 165 6.35 12.68 7.16
N THR A 166 5.93 11.63 7.85
CA THR A 166 6.79 10.78 8.68
C THR A 166 6.59 9.33 8.26
N VAL A 167 7.68 8.59 8.07
CA VAL A 167 7.65 7.15 7.80
C VAL A 167 8.17 6.46 9.06
N GLU A 168 7.32 5.69 9.74
CA GLU A 168 7.68 4.99 10.98
C GLU A 168 8.66 3.82 10.71
N GLY A 169 8.61 3.25 9.50
CA GLY A 169 9.45 2.14 9.07
C GLY A 169 10.53 2.51 8.04
N PRO A 170 11.19 1.51 7.43
CA PRO A 170 12.17 1.76 6.38
C PRO A 170 11.49 2.32 5.13
N PHE A 171 12.10 3.33 4.53
CA PHE A 171 11.76 3.76 3.18
C PHE A 171 12.64 2.99 2.17
N LEU A 172 12.02 2.13 1.36
CA LEU A 172 12.70 1.35 0.31
C LEU A 172 12.27 1.86 -1.06
N ALA A 173 13.24 2.35 -1.84
CA ALA A 173 13.04 2.70 -3.24
C ALA A 173 13.72 1.66 -4.14
N THR A 174 12.95 1.03 -5.04
CA THR A 174 13.47 0.04 -5.99
C THR A 174 13.61 0.67 -7.38
N GLY A 175 14.77 0.52 -8.00
CA GLY A 175 15.06 1.08 -9.33
C GLY A 175 15.81 2.42 -9.27
N ALA A 176 15.77 3.18 -10.37
CA ALA A 176 16.34 4.52 -10.39
C ALA A 176 15.47 5.45 -9.53
N SER A 177 16.06 6.09 -8.52
CA SER A 177 15.36 7.01 -7.63
C SER A 177 16.25 8.20 -7.31
N SER A 178 15.66 9.39 -7.25
CA SER A 178 16.32 10.62 -6.83
C SER A 178 15.58 11.23 -5.65
N PHE A 179 16.34 11.72 -4.68
CA PHE A 179 15.84 12.58 -3.62
C PHE A 179 16.39 13.97 -3.89
N THR A 180 15.55 14.83 -4.47
CA THR A 180 15.93 16.20 -4.80
C THR A 180 15.29 17.13 -3.78
N ALA A 181 16.13 17.93 -3.14
CA ALA A 181 15.69 18.93 -2.18
C ALA A 181 16.09 20.31 -2.71
N THR A 182 15.12 21.10 -3.18
CA THR A 182 15.35 22.42 -3.79
C THR A 182 15.01 23.53 -2.78
N GLY A 183 15.94 24.45 -2.53
CA GLY A 183 15.73 25.61 -1.65
C GLY A 183 16.91 25.89 -0.70
N SER A 184 16.82 26.99 0.05
CA SER A 184 17.89 27.50 0.93
C SER A 184 17.88 26.90 2.35
N ALA A 185 17.16 25.79 2.57
CA ALA A 185 17.05 25.15 3.88
C ALA A 185 18.18 24.13 4.11
N THR A 186 18.61 23.98 5.37
CA THR A 186 19.51 22.91 5.79
C THR A 186 18.80 21.57 5.69
N TYR A 187 19.20 20.73 4.73
CA TYR A 187 18.77 19.34 4.67
C TYR A 187 19.68 18.50 5.57
N SER A 188 19.09 17.75 6.50
CA SER A 188 19.85 16.89 7.42
C SER A 188 19.33 15.47 7.36
N LEU A 189 20.25 14.51 7.47
CA LEU A 189 19.94 13.11 7.68
C LEU A 189 20.55 12.69 9.01
N THR A 190 19.70 12.50 10.01
CA THR A 190 20.13 12.11 11.36
C THR A 190 20.05 10.60 11.48
N THR A 191 21.17 9.95 11.77
CA THR A 191 21.26 8.50 11.92
C THR A 191 22.03 8.15 13.18
N SER A 192 21.64 7.08 13.87
CA SER A 192 22.38 6.56 15.02
C SER A 192 23.60 5.71 14.61
N SER A 193 23.55 5.12 13.41
CA SER A 193 24.56 4.17 12.92
C SER A 193 25.27 4.63 11.63
N GLY A 194 25.09 5.89 11.23
CA GLY A 194 25.72 6.47 10.05
C GLY A 194 25.00 6.18 8.72
N LEU A 195 25.68 6.52 7.62
CA LEU A 195 25.23 6.31 6.24
C LEU A 195 26.06 5.23 5.56
N ARG A 196 25.39 4.27 4.90
CA ARG A 196 26.05 3.18 4.18
C ARG A 196 25.76 3.25 2.68
N VAL A 197 26.82 3.33 1.87
CA VAL A 197 26.76 3.20 0.41
C VAL A 197 27.40 1.87 0.03
N LEU A 198 26.59 0.91 -0.45
CA LEU A 198 27.08 -0.42 -0.79
C LEU A 198 27.86 -0.43 -2.11
N ALA A 199 27.41 0.37 -3.08
CA ALA A 199 28.01 0.51 -4.39
C ALA A 199 27.75 1.93 -4.92
N GLY A 200 28.65 2.44 -5.76
CA GLY A 200 28.57 3.80 -6.33
C GLY A 200 29.39 4.83 -5.56
N THR A 201 29.07 6.11 -5.76
CA THR A 201 29.80 7.24 -5.18
C THR A 201 28.86 8.21 -4.48
N VAL A 202 29.34 8.85 -3.43
CA VAL A 202 28.76 10.10 -2.92
C VAL A 202 29.41 11.23 -3.69
N ARG A 203 28.65 11.93 -4.53
CA ARG A 203 29.13 13.13 -5.24
C ARG A 203 28.67 14.37 -4.49
N VAL A 204 29.63 15.23 -4.12
CA VAL A 204 29.39 16.52 -3.48
C VAL A 204 29.73 17.61 -4.49
N GLU A 205 28.79 18.49 -4.77
CA GLU A 205 28.93 19.58 -5.74
C GLU A 205 28.62 20.92 -5.08
N GLY A 206 29.19 22.01 -5.62
CA GLY A 206 29.11 23.34 -5.02
C GLY A 206 30.26 23.64 -4.06
N ALA A 207 30.15 24.73 -3.30
CA ALA A 207 31.20 25.19 -2.38
C ALA A 207 31.26 24.42 -1.04
N GLY A 208 30.30 23.53 -0.79
CA GLY A 208 30.27 22.67 0.41
C GLY A 208 31.17 21.44 0.27
N GLY A 209 31.59 20.87 1.40
CA GLY A 209 32.39 19.64 1.47
C GLY A 209 31.84 18.65 2.49
N VAL A 210 32.52 17.52 2.66
CA VAL A 210 32.20 16.56 3.74
C VAL A 210 33.00 16.92 4.99
N VAL A 211 32.31 17.20 6.10
CA VAL A 211 32.94 17.44 7.40
C VAL A 211 32.69 16.23 8.31
N ALA A 212 33.77 15.58 8.74
CA ALA A 212 33.70 14.50 9.74
C ALA A 212 34.09 15.04 11.12
N VAL A 213 33.12 15.16 12.02
CA VAL A 213 33.32 15.78 13.35
C VAL A 213 34.11 14.87 14.30
N ASN A 214 33.92 13.55 14.20
CA ASN A 214 34.55 12.55 15.08
C ASN A 214 35.65 11.71 14.39
N GLY A 215 36.18 12.20 13.26
CA GLY A 215 37.23 11.54 12.49
C GLY A 215 36.73 10.55 11.43
N VAL A 216 37.66 10.06 10.62
CA VAL A 216 37.44 9.06 9.56
C VAL A 216 38.33 7.85 9.86
N SER A 217 37.73 6.68 10.04
CA SER A 217 38.49 5.44 10.31
C SER A 217 38.66 4.63 9.03
N ALA A 218 39.89 4.17 8.76
CA ALA A 218 40.23 3.24 7.67
C ALA A 218 39.77 3.66 6.26
N ALA A 219 39.95 4.92 5.89
CA ALA A 219 39.64 5.41 4.53
C ALA A 219 40.89 5.43 3.64
N THR A 220 40.77 4.85 2.44
CA THR A 220 41.68 5.13 1.33
C THR A 220 41.13 6.34 0.59
N VAL A 221 41.83 7.48 0.66
CA VAL A 221 41.48 8.69 -0.09
C VAL A 221 42.32 8.75 -1.35
N THR A 222 41.72 8.38 -2.49
CA THR A 222 42.37 8.51 -3.81
C THR A 222 41.84 9.77 -4.49
N ALA A 223 42.71 10.76 -4.71
CA ALA A 223 42.36 11.99 -5.40
C ALA A 223 42.94 12.01 -6.82
N VAL A 224 42.08 12.16 -7.83
CA VAL A 224 42.50 12.20 -9.24
C VAL A 224 43.00 13.59 -9.66
N SER A 225 42.56 14.64 -8.97
CA SER A 225 42.92 16.05 -9.25
C SER A 225 43.60 16.75 -8.06
N GLY A 226 44.16 15.97 -7.14
CA GLY A 226 44.85 16.47 -5.94
C GLY A 226 43.99 16.45 -4.68
N LEU A 227 44.65 16.32 -3.52
CA LEU A 227 44.03 16.36 -2.20
C LEU A 227 44.33 17.71 -1.56
N PHE A 228 43.30 18.54 -1.35
CA PHE A 228 43.45 19.78 -0.60
C PHE A 228 43.46 19.48 0.89
N LEU A 229 44.62 19.69 1.51
CA LEU A 229 44.79 19.57 2.95
C LEU A 229 44.56 20.93 3.62
N PRO A 230 44.03 20.96 4.85
CA PRO A 230 43.94 22.20 5.60
C PRO A 230 45.34 22.80 5.81
N GLN A 231 45.46 24.11 5.60
CA GLN A 231 46.69 24.82 5.89
C GLN A 231 46.88 24.98 7.39
N GLY A 232 48.11 24.80 7.89
CA GLY A 232 48.43 25.06 9.28
C GLY A 232 49.73 24.42 9.74
N ALA A 233 50.19 24.86 10.91
CA ALA A 233 51.36 24.31 11.56
C ALA A 233 51.22 22.80 11.82
N ALA A 234 52.37 22.13 11.99
CA ALA A 234 52.46 20.72 12.34
C ALA A 234 51.49 20.37 13.48
N SER A 235 50.78 19.26 13.32
CA SER A 235 49.81 18.78 14.28
C SER A 235 50.45 17.69 15.15
N SER A 236 50.19 17.72 16.46
CA SER A 236 50.58 16.63 17.37
C SER A 236 49.62 15.44 17.29
N VAL A 237 48.51 15.56 16.54
CA VAL A 237 47.55 14.47 16.35
C VAL A 237 48.11 13.49 15.32
N GLU A 238 48.42 12.28 15.77
CA GLU A 238 48.94 11.19 14.94
C GLU A 238 48.04 10.94 13.71
N GLY A 239 48.66 10.79 12.54
CA GLY A 239 47.96 10.53 11.27
C GLY A 239 47.26 11.74 10.63
N SER A 240 47.26 12.91 11.28
CA SER A 240 46.74 14.14 10.65
C SER A 240 47.73 14.69 9.62
N ALA A 241 47.23 15.06 8.43
CA ALA A 241 48.03 15.62 7.35
C ALA A 241 47.69 17.11 7.15
N ARG A 242 48.70 17.98 7.06
CA ARG A 242 48.55 19.44 6.85
C ARG A 242 49.56 19.96 5.84
N TRP A 243 49.13 20.93 5.04
CA TRP A 243 50.00 21.62 4.09
C TRP A 243 50.56 22.91 4.69
N ASP A 244 51.87 23.10 4.61
CA ASP A 244 52.53 24.36 4.93
C ASP A 244 52.96 25.04 3.64
N ALA A 245 52.25 26.12 3.31
CA ALA A 245 52.50 26.91 2.12
C ALA A 245 53.81 27.72 2.18
N GLY A 246 54.30 28.06 3.38
CA GLY A 246 55.53 28.83 3.57
C GLY A 246 56.78 27.98 3.35
N ALA A 247 56.75 26.73 3.82
CA ALA A 247 57.84 25.77 3.62
C ALA A 247 57.68 24.91 2.36
N ASN A 248 56.49 24.89 1.74
CA ASN A 248 56.12 23.97 0.67
C ASN A 248 56.29 22.50 1.08
N LEU A 249 55.86 22.18 2.31
CA LEU A 249 56.01 20.86 2.93
C LEU A 249 54.67 20.29 3.39
N LEU A 250 54.57 18.96 3.35
CA LEU A 250 53.48 18.19 3.96
C LEU A 250 53.91 17.73 5.36
N TYR A 251 53.17 18.16 6.38
CA TYR A 251 53.31 17.63 7.74
C TYR A 251 52.33 16.50 7.97
N ILE A 252 52.83 15.35 8.43
CA ILE A 252 52.02 14.25 8.96
C ILE A 252 52.30 14.16 10.45
N GLY A 253 51.25 14.14 11.28
CA GLY A 253 51.38 14.21 12.73
C GLY A 253 52.29 13.13 13.32
N THR A 254 53.05 13.51 14.34
CA THR A 254 54.24 12.79 14.79
C THR A 254 53.92 11.77 15.88
N GLY A 255 53.65 10.53 15.50
CA GLY A 255 53.85 9.40 16.41
C GLY A 255 55.35 9.18 16.63
N THR A 256 55.96 9.91 17.58
CA THR A 256 57.34 9.71 18.12
C THR A 256 58.53 9.65 17.15
N ALA A 257 58.33 9.77 15.83
CA ALA A 257 59.40 9.87 14.85
C ALA A 257 58.92 10.72 13.67
N ASN A 258 59.58 11.86 13.48
CA ASN A 258 59.50 12.60 12.22
C ASN A 258 59.89 11.64 11.09
N LYS A 259 58.93 11.29 10.23
CA LYS A 259 59.25 10.78 8.90
C LYS A 259 59.10 11.94 7.94
N THR A 260 60.21 12.62 7.68
CA THR A 260 60.38 13.35 6.43
C THR A 260 60.27 12.35 5.29
N MET A 261 59.42 12.62 4.29
CA MET A 261 59.42 11.85 3.05
C MET A 261 60.73 12.04 2.30
#